data_AF-A0A4C2A3Y0-F1
#
_entry.id   AF-A0A4C2A3Y0-F1
#
_cell.length_a   1.000
_cell.length_b   1.000
_cell.length_c   1.000
_cell.angle_alpha   90.00
_cell.angle_beta   90.00
_cell.angle_gamma   90.00
#
_symmetry.space_group_name_H-M   'P 1'
#
loop_
_entity.id
_entity.type
_entity.pdbx_description
1 polymer ?
#
loop_
_entity_poly.entity_id
_entity_poly.type
_entity_poly.pdbx_seq_one_letter_code
_entity_poly.pdbx_strand_id
1 'polypeptide(L)'
;MIELDQCSKEYGIGVVLVQETLLKPNRPKSCTLTGYVPVVRTDAPLEATGCRLAMTGHRTLVFVLIYLSPSKKLLRGDTETLLALGGSVILFGDFNCKNTNWGCAVSNPGSNKLAKLLRKLKFDIMAPLTLTHYADDLVSHPSIIDIAITKGVAFNVNCIEPIHRLVSDHRPVLLRMGPPTGGCPKPMIKITDWKRVSSALEKVDTPAFNNIPDAIETTDEIDSSIEAITNHIRTMVERCLRVVPASVNRRKLPANTLELLRAKKAALRHACAYPSRDNRSRARAF
;
A
#
# COMPACT_ATOMS: atom_id res chain seq x y z
N MET A 1 3.62 2.66 14.37
CA MET A 1 2.20 2.66 14.78
C MET A 1 1.49 3.94 14.36
N ILE A 2 2.07 5.12 14.61
CA ILE A 2 1.52 6.44 14.22
C ILE A 2 1.22 6.51 12.70
N GLU A 3 2.13 6.04 11.85
CA GLU A 3 1.93 6.07 10.39
C GLU A 3 0.76 5.19 9.91
N LEU A 4 0.56 4.03 10.54
CA LEU A 4 -0.53 3.10 10.18
C LEU A 4 -1.89 3.63 10.64
N ASP A 5 -1.96 4.25 11.82
CA ASP A 5 -3.18 4.90 12.33
C ASP A 5 -3.57 6.10 11.46
N GLN A 6 -2.59 6.94 11.11
CA GLN A 6 -2.80 8.08 10.20
C GLN A 6 -3.26 7.62 8.83
N CYS A 7 -2.66 6.55 8.29
CA CYS A 7 -3.06 5.94 7.04
C CYS A 7 -4.48 5.37 7.11
N SER A 8 -4.83 4.68 8.20
CA SER A 8 -6.17 4.10 8.38
C SER A 8 -7.26 5.18 8.38
N LYS A 9 -7.01 6.30 9.07
CA LYS A 9 -7.92 7.46 9.10
C LYS A 9 -8.04 8.13 7.74
N GLU A 10 -6.92 8.33 7.05
CA GLU A 10 -6.91 9.02 5.75
C GLU A 10 -7.65 8.25 4.65
N TYR A 11 -7.49 6.92 4.63
CA TYR A 11 -8.10 6.07 3.60
C TYR A 11 -9.45 5.49 4.02
N GLY A 12 -9.93 5.79 5.24
CA GLY A 12 -11.19 5.27 5.77
C GLY A 12 -11.17 3.75 5.94
N ILE A 13 -10.05 3.20 6.40
CA ILE A 13 -9.84 1.75 6.48
C ILE A 13 -10.60 1.17 7.68
N GLY A 14 -11.55 0.28 7.41
CA GLY A 14 -12.33 -0.40 8.46
C GLY A 14 -11.64 -1.65 9.04
N VAL A 15 -10.78 -2.31 8.25
CA VAL A 15 -10.04 -3.50 8.68
C VAL A 15 -8.62 -3.41 8.13
N VAL A 16 -7.63 -3.56 9.01
CA VAL A 16 -6.22 -3.62 8.65
C VAL A 16 -5.70 -5.02 8.97
N LEU A 17 -5.12 -5.68 7.96
CA LEU A 17 -4.45 -6.97 8.10
C LEU A 17 -2.96 -6.74 7.90
N VAL A 18 -2.11 -7.23 8.82
CA VAL A 18 -0.67 -6.94 8.81
C VAL A 18 0.13 -8.23 8.94
N GLN A 19 1.14 -8.40 8.09
CA GLN A 19 2.10 -9.52 8.11
C GLN A 19 3.45 -9.09 8.71
N GLU A 20 4.28 -10.08 9.07
CA GLU A 20 5.69 -9.91 9.48
C GLU A 20 5.94 -8.75 10.46
N THR A 21 5.10 -8.61 11.48
CA THR A 21 5.15 -7.43 12.34
C THR A 21 6.23 -7.52 13.42
N LEU A 22 7.15 -6.55 13.42
CA LEU A 22 7.89 -6.11 14.63
C LEU A 22 7.04 -5.22 15.55
N LEU A 23 5.81 -4.90 15.13
CA LEU A 23 4.89 -4.03 15.86
C LEU A 23 4.37 -4.73 17.13
N LYS A 24 4.73 -4.20 18.30
CA LYS A 24 4.04 -4.54 19.55
C LYS A 24 2.74 -3.73 19.61
N PRO A 25 1.56 -4.35 19.68
CA PRO A 25 0.31 -3.61 19.81
C PRO A 25 0.33 -2.86 21.15
N ASN A 26 0.05 -1.55 21.15
CA ASN A 26 -0.04 -0.74 22.38
C ASN A 26 -1.16 -1.22 23.32
N ARG A 27 -2.05 -2.10 22.83
CA ARG A 27 -3.03 -2.82 23.63
C ARG A 27 -3.06 -4.28 23.18
N PRO A 28 -2.73 -5.26 24.04
CA PRO A 28 -2.68 -6.68 23.67
C PRO A 28 -4.03 -7.27 23.24
N LYS A 29 -5.14 -6.53 23.41
CA LYS A 29 -6.51 -6.89 22.99
C LYS A 29 -7.17 -5.85 22.07
N SER A 30 -6.39 -5.08 21.29
CA SER A 30 -6.94 -4.11 20.33
C SER A 30 -7.45 -4.78 19.04
N CYS A 31 -8.38 -5.73 19.15
CA CYS A 31 -9.17 -6.23 18.03
C CYS A 31 -10.34 -7.04 18.61
N THR A 32 -11.54 -6.48 18.61
CA THR A 32 -12.75 -7.30 18.70
C THR A 32 -13.72 -6.73 17.69
N LEU A 33 -13.48 -7.04 16.41
CA LEU A 33 -14.58 -7.09 15.46
C LEU A 33 -15.59 -8.08 16.06
N THR A 34 -16.81 -7.65 16.33
CA THR A 34 -17.85 -8.51 16.90
C THR A 34 -18.07 -9.71 15.95
N GLY A 35 -17.81 -10.93 16.42
CA GLY A 35 -17.82 -12.15 15.60
C GLY A 35 -16.45 -12.59 15.04
N TYR A 36 -15.36 -11.91 15.41
CA TYR A 36 -13.98 -12.32 15.12
C TYR A 36 -13.68 -13.67 15.77
N VAL A 37 -13.48 -14.69 14.93
CA VAL A 37 -12.87 -15.96 15.31
C VAL A 37 -11.56 -16.05 14.55
N PRO A 38 -10.39 -16.04 15.21
CA PRO A 38 -9.12 -16.26 14.54
C PRO A 38 -9.13 -17.68 13.94
N VAL A 39 -9.12 -17.77 12.62
CA VAL A 39 -9.12 -19.05 11.91
C VAL A 39 -7.69 -19.42 11.56
N VAL A 40 -7.26 -20.53 12.18
CA VAL A 40 -6.21 -21.48 11.79
C VAL A 40 -4.82 -20.89 11.53
N ARG A 41 -3.89 -21.16 12.45
CA ARG A 41 -2.48 -21.36 12.10
C ARG A 41 -2.35 -22.80 11.63
N THR A 42 -2.05 -23.00 10.35
CA THR A 42 -1.57 -24.29 9.87
C THR A 42 -0.06 -24.34 10.10
N ASP A 43 0.48 -25.40 10.69
CA ASP A 43 1.93 -25.70 10.70
C ASP A 43 2.45 -26.06 9.28
N ALA A 44 1.89 -25.41 8.27
CA ALA A 44 2.06 -25.66 6.86
C ALA A 44 3.04 -24.64 6.26
N PRO A 45 3.59 -24.91 5.06
CA PRO A 45 4.38 -23.93 4.30
C PRO A 45 3.66 -22.58 4.06
N LEU A 46 2.33 -22.57 4.17
CA LEU A 46 1.48 -21.39 4.04
C LEU A 46 1.00 -20.96 5.44
N GLU A 47 1.41 -19.78 5.86
CA GLU A 47 0.89 -19.15 7.09
C GLU A 47 -0.42 -18.46 6.77
N ALA A 48 -1.41 -18.70 7.62
CA ALA A 48 -2.74 -18.13 7.48
C ALA A 48 -3.22 -17.58 8.81
N THR A 49 -3.97 -16.49 8.77
CA THR A 49 -4.74 -15.99 9.91
C THR A 49 -6.01 -15.36 9.39
N GLY A 50 -7.15 -15.96 9.70
CA GLY A 50 -8.43 -15.49 9.20
C GLY A 50 -9.37 -14.95 10.26
N CYS A 51 -10.41 -14.25 9.81
CA CYS A 51 -11.56 -13.88 10.60
C CYS A 51 -12.85 -14.04 9.80
N ARG A 52 -13.96 -14.14 10.53
CA ARG A 52 -15.31 -14.21 9.95
C ARG A 52 -16.02 -12.90 10.24
N LEU A 53 -16.65 -12.34 9.21
CA LEU A 53 -17.48 -11.16 9.31
C LEU A 53 -18.92 -11.54 8.97
N ALA A 54 -19.78 -11.48 9.98
CA ALA A 54 -21.22 -11.59 9.78
C ALA A 54 -21.79 -10.22 9.41
N MET A 55 -22.46 -10.14 8.26
CA MET A 55 -23.10 -8.91 7.80
C MET A 55 -24.61 -9.15 7.66
N THR A 56 -25.41 -8.24 8.19
CA THR A 56 -26.87 -8.33 8.11
C THR A 56 -27.33 -8.41 6.65
N GLY A 57 -28.15 -9.42 6.33
CA GLY A 57 -28.68 -9.61 4.97
C GLY A 57 -27.70 -10.25 3.98
N HIS A 58 -26.50 -10.65 4.39
CA HIS A 58 -25.50 -11.27 3.53
C HIS A 58 -24.95 -12.57 4.12
N ARG A 59 -24.36 -13.41 3.27
CA ARG A 59 -23.60 -14.58 3.72
C ARG A 59 -22.38 -14.12 4.51
N THR A 60 -21.99 -14.90 5.52
CA THR A 60 -20.76 -14.66 6.29
C THR A 60 -19.55 -14.62 5.35
N LEU A 61 -18.79 -13.53 5.43
CA LEU A 61 -17.58 -13.34 4.66
C LEU A 61 -16.38 -13.80 5.49
N VAL A 62 -15.53 -14.65 4.92
CA VAL A 62 -14.30 -15.12 5.56
C VAL A 62 -13.13 -14.36 4.94
N PHE A 63 -12.38 -13.63 5.77
CA PHE A 63 -11.11 -13.04 5.39
C PHE A 63 -9.99 -13.92 5.90
N VAL A 64 -8.97 -14.15 5.08
CA VAL A 64 -7.76 -14.86 5.51
C VAL A 64 -6.55 -14.07 5.05
N LEU A 65 -5.75 -13.60 6.01
CA LEU A 65 -4.43 -13.06 5.75
C LEU A 65 -3.47 -14.21 5.47
N ILE A 66 -2.76 -14.14 4.35
CA ILE A 66 -1.85 -15.19 3.88
C ILE A 66 -0.42 -14.69 3.85
N TYR A 67 0.52 -15.50 4.31
CA TYR A 67 1.93 -15.35 4.03
C TYR A 67 2.52 -16.68 3.54
N LEU A 68 3.03 -16.70 2.31
CA LEU A 68 3.79 -17.83 1.79
C LEU A 68 5.26 -17.44 1.76
N SER A 69 6.10 -18.08 2.58
CA SER A 69 7.54 -17.85 2.54
C SER A 69 8.10 -18.11 1.12
N PRO A 70 9.01 -17.27 0.60
CA PRO A 70 9.56 -17.39 -0.75
C PRO A 70 10.31 -18.71 -0.98
N SER A 71 10.79 -19.35 0.10
CA SER A 71 11.48 -20.63 0.08
C SER A 71 10.55 -21.85 0.01
N LYS A 72 9.25 -21.64 0.26
CA LYS A 72 8.26 -22.71 0.42
C LYS A 72 7.42 -22.87 -0.85
N LYS A 73 6.83 -24.06 -0.99
CA LYS A 73 5.98 -24.39 -2.15
C LYS A 73 4.52 -24.26 -1.75
N LEU A 74 3.74 -23.53 -2.55
CA LEU A 74 2.29 -23.49 -2.43
C LEU A 74 1.73 -24.92 -2.60
N LEU A 75 1.00 -25.43 -1.60
CA LEU A 75 0.34 -26.72 -1.68
C LEU A 75 -1.11 -26.57 -2.17
N ARG A 76 -1.57 -27.57 -2.93
CA ARG A 76 -2.95 -27.61 -3.40
C ARG A 76 -3.91 -27.79 -2.23
N GLY A 77 -3.58 -28.70 -1.30
CA GLY A 77 -4.37 -28.97 -0.10
C GLY A 77 -4.64 -27.71 0.71
N ASP A 78 -3.60 -26.92 1.02
CA ASP A 78 -3.75 -25.66 1.77
C ASP A 78 -4.71 -24.70 1.06
N THR A 79 -4.55 -24.52 -0.25
CA THR A 79 -5.42 -23.65 -1.05
C THR A 79 -6.88 -24.14 -1.02
N GLU A 80 -7.10 -25.45 -1.14
CA GLU A 80 -8.44 -26.04 -1.10
C GLU A 80 -9.09 -25.88 0.28
N THR A 81 -8.36 -26.18 1.35
CA THR A 81 -8.82 -26.05 2.73
C THR A 81 -9.21 -24.60 3.03
N LEU A 82 -8.36 -23.64 2.67
CA LEU A 82 -8.62 -22.22 2.91
C LEU A 82 -9.84 -21.73 2.12
N LEU A 83 -9.97 -22.12 0.85
CA LEU A 83 -11.13 -21.77 0.03
C LEU A 83 -12.42 -22.51 0.44
N ALA A 84 -12.32 -23.56 1.26
CA ALA A 84 -13.46 -24.30 1.80
C ALA A 84 -13.91 -23.79 3.18
N LEU A 85 -13.25 -22.76 3.75
CA LEU A 85 -13.60 -22.22 5.07
C LEU A 85 -15.00 -21.58 5.12
N GLY A 86 -15.58 -21.21 3.99
CA GLY A 86 -16.93 -20.64 3.91
C GLY A 86 -17.46 -20.55 2.48
N GLY A 87 -18.72 -20.10 2.35
CA GLY A 87 -19.36 -19.87 1.05
C GLY A 87 -18.88 -18.61 0.34
N SER A 88 -18.29 -17.66 1.07
CA SER A 88 -17.71 -16.42 0.56
C SER A 88 -16.36 -16.21 1.25
N VAL A 89 -15.26 -16.33 0.49
CA VAL A 89 -13.89 -16.30 1.03
C VAL A 89 -13.05 -15.30 0.26
N ILE A 90 -12.28 -14.50 1.00
CA ILE A 90 -11.24 -13.61 0.49
C ILE A 90 -9.93 -14.02 1.18
N LEU A 91 -9.00 -14.57 0.41
CA LEU A 91 -7.62 -14.74 0.84
C LEU A 91 -6.85 -13.50 0.37
N PHE A 92 -6.05 -12.90 1.23
CA PHE A 92 -5.35 -11.66 0.93
C PHE A 92 -3.97 -11.69 1.55
N GLY A 93 -2.94 -11.31 0.81
CA GLY A 93 -1.61 -11.19 1.40
C GLY A 93 -0.46 -11.47 0.46
N ASP A 94 0.71 -11.75 1.04
CA ASP A 94 1.93 -12.05 0.30
C ASP A 94 1.96 -13.53 -0.04
N PHE A 95 1.71 -13.83 -1.31
CA PHE A 95 1.78 -15.19 -1.82
C PHE A 95 3.18 -15.54 -2.34
N ASN A 96 4.13 -14.60 -2.41
CA ASN A 96 5.41 -14.76 -3.09
C ASN A 96 5.30 -15.38 -4.50
N CYS A 97 4.13 -15.24 -5.12
CA CYS A 97 3.79 -15.85 -6.41
C CYS A 97 3.96 -14.81 -7.51
N LYS A 98 5.09 -14.85 -8.22
CA LYS A 98 5.37 -13.95 -9.35
C LYS A 98 4.77 -14.54 -10.63
N ASN A 99 3.84 -13.88 -11.32
CA ASN A 99 3.29 -14.33 -12.60
C ASN A 99 3.11 -13.20 -13.61
N THR A 100 3.37 -13.50 -14.88
CA THR A 100 3.16 -12.56 -16.00
C THR A 100 1.70 -12.16 -16.18
N ASN A 101 0.75 -13.03 -15.84
CA ASN A 101 -0.69 -12.75 -15.98
C ASN A 101 -1.19 -11.63 -15.07
N TRP A 102 -0.46 -11.34 -13.99
CA TRP A 102 -0.77 -10.24 -13.08
C TRP A 102 0.38 -9.23 -12.95
N GLY A 103 1.21 -9.11 -14.01
CA GLY A 103 2.13 -7.99 -14.17
C GLY A 103 3.54 -8.18 -13.62
N CYS A 104 3.93 -9.37 -13.18
CA CYS A 104 5.33 -9.66 -12.87
C CYS A 104 6.15 -9.90 -14.15
N ALA A 105 7.46 -9.58 -14.10
CA ALA A 105 8.37 -9.79 -15.23
C ALA A 105 8.54 -11.27 -15.60
N VAL A 106 8.55 -12.16 -14.59
CA VAL A 106 8.76 -13.60 -14.75
C VAL A 106 7.78 -14.39 -13.91
N SER A 107 7.41 -15.56 -14.41
CA SER A 107 6.54 -16.51 -13.70
C SER A 107 7.36 -17.53 -12.91
N ASN A 108 7.07 -17.70 -11.62
CA ASN A 108 7.69 -18.73 -10.78
C ASN A 108 6.82 -20.01 -10.68
N PRO A 109 7.37 -21.15 -10.25
CA PRO A 109 6.61 -22.40 -10.17
C PRO A 109 5.36 -22.33 -9.27
N GLY A 110 5.44 -21.59 -8.16
CA GLY A 110 4.34 -21.38 -7.23
C GLY A 110 3.15 -20.68 -7.90
N SER A 111 3.42 -19.62 -8.66
CA SER A 111 2.38 -18.86 -9.35
C SER A 111 1.75 -19.63 -10.51
N ASN A 112 2.54 -20.41 -11.25
CA ASN A 112 2.03 -21.28 -12.31
C ASN A 112 1.11 -22.36 -11.75
N LYS A 113 1.42 -22.87 -10.55
CA LYS A 113 0.55 -23.79 -9.82
C LYS A 113 -0.74 -23.09 -9.39
N LEU A 114 -0.65 -21.89 -8.82
CA LEU A 114 -1.82 -21.09 -8.42
C LEU A 114 -2.74 -20.79 -9.62
N ALA A 115 -2.18 -20.37 -10.76
CA ALA A 115 -2.94 -20.12 -11.99
C ALA A 115 -3.62 -21.38 -12.56
N LYS A 116 -3.01 -22.57 -12.39
CA LYS A 116 -3.68 -23.84 -12.73
C LYS A 116 -4.84 -24.16 -11.78
N LEU A 117 -4.71 -23.83 -10.51
CA LEU A 117 -5.77 -24.04 -9.51
C LEU A 117 -6.95 -23.10 -9.72
N LEU A 118 -6.73 -21.89 -10.21
CA LEU A 118 -7.77 -20.91 -10.54
C LEU A 118 -8.93 -21.55 -11.32
N ARG A 119 -8.62 -22.21 -12.45
CA ARG A 119 -9.63 -22.86 -13.29
C ARG A 119 -10.31 -24.05 -12.62
N LYS A 120 -9.57 -24.82 -11.83
CA LYS A 120 -10.06 -26.05 -11.19
C LYS A 120 -10.98 -25.74 -10.00
N LEU A 121 -10.62 -24.74 -9.21
CA LEU A 121 -11.27 -24.40 -7.95
C LEU A 121 -12.26 -23.23 -8.08
N LYS A 122 -12.33 -22.61 -9.27
CA LYS A 122 -13.27 -21.54 -9.64
C LYS A 122 -13.22 -20.35 -8.67
N PHE A 123 -12.02 -19.82 -8.47
CA PHE A 123 -11.78 -18.57 -7.76
C PHE A 123 -11.21 -17.53 -8.71
N ASP A 124 -11.20 -16.27 -8.30
CA ASP A 124 -10.60 -15.17 -9.05
C ASP A 124 -9.35 -14.65 -8.35
N ILE A 125 -8.36 -14.24 -9.14
CA ILE A 125 -7.15 -13.55 -8.64
C ILE A 125 -7.29 -12.07 -8.96
N MET A 126 -7.13 -11.25 -7.93
CA MET A 126 -7.10 -9.80 -8.02
C MET A 126 -5.71 -9.32 -7.65
N ALA A 127 -5.09 -8.60 -8.57
CA ALA A 127 -3.77 -8.04 -8.39
C ALA A 127 -3.81 -6.53 -8.60
N PRO A 128 -3.02 -5.75 -7.85
CA PRO A 128 -2.91 -4.33 -8.09
C PRO A 128 -2.25 -4.03 -9.44
N LEU A 129 -2.61 -2.89 -10.03
CA LEU A 129 -2.06 -2.41 -11.31
C LEU A 129 -0.62 -1.89 -11.19
N THR A 130 -0.08 -1.81 -9.98
CA THR A 130 1.27 -1.30 -9.71
C THR A 130 2.00 -2.25 -8.77
N LEU A 131 3.32 -2.24 -8.86
CA LEU A 131 4.22 -3.14 -8.15
C LEU A 131 4.05 -2.99 -6.63
N THR A 132 4.06 -4.11 -5.92
CA THR A 132 3.85 -4.14 -4.47
C THR A 132 5.13 -4.41 -3.71
N HIS A 133 6.09 -5.11 -4.29
CA HIS A 133 7.34 -5.46 -3.62
C HIS A 133 8.55 -4.97 -4.42
N TYR A 134 9.47 -4.31 -3.72
CA TYR A 134 10.72 -3.74 -4.20
C TYR A 134 11.87 -4.29 -3.38
N ALA A 135 12.42 -5.42 -3.81
CA ALA A 135 13.55 -6.03 -3.13
C ALA A 135 14.75 -5.08 -3.05
N ASP A 136 15.46 -5.13 -1.91
CA ASP A 136 16.65 -4.30 -1.66
C ASP A 136 17.89 -4.75 -2.44
N ASP A 137 17.83 -5.91 -3.09
CA ASP A 137 18.93 -6.47 -3.87
C ASP A 137 18.92 -6.04 -5.35
N LEU A 138 20.10 -5.94 -5.95
CA LEU A 138 20.27 -5.45 -7.32
C LEU A 138 19.87 -6.45 -8.42
N VAL A 139 19.46 -7.67 -8.05
CA VAL A 139 19.18 -8.78 -8.98
C VAL A 139 17.67 -8.99 -9.13
N SER A 140 16.95 -8.85 -8.03
CA SER A 140 15.52 -9.05 -7.94
C SER A 140 14.76 -7.94 -8.66
N HIS A 141 13.87 -8.36 -9.55
CA HIS A 141 12.95 -7.43 -10.18
C HIS A 141 11.81 -7.10 -9.22
N PRO A 142 11.36 -5.83 -9.17
CA PRO A 142 10.11 -5.48 -8.51
C PRO A 142 8.96 -6.38 -8.99
N SER A 143 8.05 -6.71 -8.07
CA SER A 143 7.03 -7.72 -8.34
C SER A 143 5.69 -7.39 -7.68
N ILE A 144 4.64 -8.04 -8.19
CA ILE A 144 3.29 -8.02 -7.64
C ILE A 144 3.07 -9.40 -7.00
N ILE A 145 3.31 -9.46 -5.69
CA ILE A 145 3.20 -10.69 -4.89
C ILE A 145 2.15 -10.58 -3.78
N ASP A 146 1.79 -9.35 -3.44
CA ASP A 146 0.69 -9.01 -2.56
C ASP A 146 -0.61 -8.96 -3.38
N ILE A 147 -1.35 -10.07 -3.36
CA ILE A 147 -2.54 -10.28 -4.20
C ILE A 147 -3.72 -10.74 -3.34
N ALA A 148 -4.92 -10.67 -3.91
CA ALA A 148 -6.11 -11.28 -3.32
C ALA A 148 -6.64 -12.41 -4.18
N ILE A 149 -7.21 -13.41 -3.52
CA ILE A 149 -7.99 -14.48 -4.12
C ILE A 149 -9.40 -14.38 -3.57
N THR A 150 -10.40 -14.39 -4.45
CA THR A 150 -11.82 -14.33 -4.03
C THR A 150 -12.58 -15.54 -4.56
N LYS A 151 -13.48 -16.08 -3.72
CA LYS A 151 -14.36 -17.19 -4.10
C LYS A 151 -15.73 -17.01 -3.48
N GLY A 152 -16.77 -17.04 -4.33
CA GLY A 152 -18.16 -16.94 -3.87
C GLY A 152 -18.50 -15.60 -3.21
N VAL A 153 -17.75 -14.55 -3.51
CA VAL A 153 -17.96 -13.19 -2.98
C VAL A 153 -18.92 -12.47 -3.91
N ALA A 154 -20.10 -12.12 -3.38
CA ALA A 154 -21.13 -11.38 -4.14
C ALA A 154 -20.92 -9.85 -4.09
N PHE A 155 -19.97 -9.38 -3.27
CA PHE A 155 -19.62 -7.97 -3.20
C PHE A 155 -18.81 -7.56 -4.42
N ASN A 156 -19.02 -6.32 -4.85
CA ASN A 156 -18.22 -5.74 -5.90
C ASN A 156 -16.82 -5.40 -5.36
N VAL A 157 -15.81 -6.11 -5.87
CA VAL A 157 -14.39 -5.92 -5.54
C VAL A 157 -13.67 -5.57 -6.84
N ASN A 158 -13.80 -4.31 -7.25
CA ASN A 158 -13.42 -3.89 -8.61
C ASN A 158 -11.93 -3.62 -8.79
N CYS A 159 -11.23 -3.25 -7.73
CA CYS A 159 -9.82 -2.92 -7.81
C CYS A 159 -9.16 -3.06 -6.45
N ILE A 160 -7.89 -3.42 -6.52
CA ILE A 160 -6.98 -3.46 -5.39
C ILE A 160 -5.87 -2.47 -5.71
N GLU A 161 -5.53 -1.58 -4.78
CA GLU A 161 -4.60 -0.48 -5.01
C GLU A 161 -3.51 -0.44 -3.94
N PRO A 162 -2.22 -0.24 -4.29
CA PRO A 162 -1.20 -0.11 -3.29
C PRO A 162 -1.15 1.31 -2.71
N ILE A 163 -0.87 1.37 -1.41
CA ILE A 163 -0.66 2.58 -0.64
C ILE A 163 0.84 2.88 -0.62
N HIS A 164 1.19 4.13 -0.91
CA HIS A 164 2.58 4.55 -1.12
C HIS A 164 3.23 5.20 0.12
N ARG A 165 2.60 5.07 1.29
CA ARG A 165 2.95 5.85 2.49
C ARG A 165 3.87 5.16 3.49
N LEU A 166 4.05 3.84 3.40
CA LEU A 166 4.90 3.11 4.34
C LEU A 166 6.29 2.90 3.77
N VAL A 167 7.29 2.86 4.66
CA VAL A 167 8.72 2.79 4.33
C VAL A 167 9.24 1.35 4.15
N SER A 168 8.34 0.38 4.00
CA SER A 168 8.73 -1.01 3.71
C SER A 168 9.05 -1.18 2.22
N ASP A 169 9.92 -2.14 1.93
CA ASP A 169 10.11 -2.77 0.63
C ASP A 169 8.79 -3.30 0.02
N HIS A 170 7.81 -3.61 0.87
CA HIS A 170 6.42 -3.84 0.48
C HIS A 170 5.57 -2.55 0.56
N ARG A 171 4.71 -2.39 -0.45
CA ARG A 171 3.64 -1.41 -0.48
C ARG A 171 2.36 -2.06 0.01
N PRO A 172 1.75 -1.56 1.10
CA PRO A 172 0.48 -2.07 1.59
C PRO A 172 -0.57 -2.03 0.51
N VAL A 173 -1.49 -2.98 0.55
CA VAL A 173 -2.47 -3.14 -0.51
C VAL A 173 -3.88 -2.93 0.05
N LEU A 174 -4.66 -2.05 -0.58
CA LEU A 174 -6.01 -1.69 -0.18
C LEU A 174 -7.04 -2.38 -1.06
N LEU A 175 -7.93 -3.14 -0.43
CA LEU A 175 -9.10 -3.75 -1.06
C LEU A 175 -10.37 -3.01 -0.58
N ARG A 176 -11.17 -2.49 -1.52
CA ARG A 176 -12.44 -1.83 -1.23
C ARG A 176 -13.62 -2.72 -1.63
N MET A 177 -14.60 -2.85 -0.73
CA MET A 177 -15.84 -3.61 -0.95
C MET A 177 -17.03 -2.68 -0.79
N GLY A 178 -18.00 -2.75 -1.71
CA GLY A 178 -19.23 -1.96 -1.63
C GLY A 178 -19.90 -1.76 -2.99
N PRO A 179 -21.10 -1.15 -3.05
CA PRO A 179 -21.77 -0.84 -4.30
C PRO A 179 -20.84 -0.07 -5.25
N PRO A 180 -20.94 -0.25 -6.58
CA PRO A 180 -20.18 0.55 -7.53
C PRO A 180 -20.62 2.00 -7.44
N THR A 181 -20.02 2.78 -6.53
CA THR A 181 -20.04 4.23 -6.60
C THR A 181 -19.15 4.63 -7.77
N GLY A 182 -19.67 4.53 -9.00
CA GLY A 182 -19.07 5.04 -10.23
C GLY A 182 -17.54 4.94 -10.34
N GLY A 183 -17.02 3.78 -10.75
CA GLY A 183 -15.58 3.57 -10.96
C GLY A 183 -14.74 3.57 -9.66
N CYS A 184 -13.47 3.14 -9.74
CA CYS A 184 -12.56 3.35 -8.62
C CYS A 184 -12.55 4.86 -8.30
N PRO A 185 -12.74 5.27 -7.03
CA PRO A 185 -12.69 6.68 -6.69
C PRO A 185 -11.34 7.21 -7.13
N LYS A 186 -11.35 8.20 -8.03
CA LYS A 186 -10.10 8.84 -8.50
C LYS A 186 -9.30 9.20 -7.25
N PRO A 187 -8.03 8.75 -7.11
CA PRO A 187 -7.24 9.01 -5.92
C PRO A 187 -7.33 10.49 -5.59
N MET A 188 -7.90 10.85 -4.44
CA MET A 188 -8.00 12.25 -4.05
C MET A 188 -6.68 12.63 -3.42
N ILE A 189 -5.89 13.44 -4.13
CA ILE A 189 -4.61 13.91 -3.61
C ILE A 189 -4.87 15.23 -2.88
N LYS A 190 -4.36 15.30 -1.66
CA LYS A 190 -4.22 16.56 -0.93
C LYS A 190 -3.04 17.33 -1.53
N ILE A 191 -3.33 18.38 -2.29
CA ILE A 191 -2.30 19.26 -2.84
C ILE A 191 -2.33 20.56 -2.04
N THR A 192 -1.18 20.91 -1.47
CA THR A 192 -0.97 22.21 -0.83
C THR A 192 -0.57 23.21 -1.91
N ASP A 193 -1.33 24.31 -2.04
CA ASP A 193 -0.97 25.43 -2.91
C ASP A 193 0.08 26.30 -2.21
N TRP A 194 1.36 25.99 -2.44
CA TRP A 194 2.49 26.67 -1.79
C TRP A 194 2.56 28.17 -2.08
N LYS A 195 2.10 28.63 -3.25
CA LYS A 195 2.03 30.07 -3.55
C LYS A 195 0.99 30.74 -2.66
N ARG A 196 -0.17 30.10 -2.48
CA ARG A 196 -1.23 30.59 -1.61
C ARG A 196 -0.85 30.51 -0.13
N VAL A 197 -0.06 29.52 0.27
CA VAL A 197 0.57 29.47 1.62
C VAL A 197 1.52 30.65 1.81
N SER A 198 2.41 30.94 0.85
CA SER A 198 3.30 32.11 0.90
C SER A 198 2.51 33.40 1.07
N SER A 199 1.50 33.63 0.23
CA SER A 199 0.65 34.83 0.32
C SER A 199 -0.20 34.88 1.60
N ALA A 200 -0.52 33.74 2.20
CA ALA A 200 -1.25 33.69 3.48
C ALA A 200 -0.33 33.99 4.67
N LEU A 201 0.94 33.58 4.60
CA LEU A 201 1.96 33.89 5.60
C LEU A 201 2.45 35.34 5.50
N GLU A 202 2.52 35.90 4.28
CA GLU A 202 2.89 37.31 4.04
C GLU A 202 1.80 38.31 4.49
N LYS A 203 0.57 37.86 4.71
CA LYS A 203 -0.48 38.70 5.30
C LYS A 203 -0.24 38.81 6.81
N VAL A 204 0.55 39.82 7.16
CA VAL A 204 1.10 40.11 8.49
C VAL A 204 0.05 40.27 9.60
N ASP A 205 -1.22 40.50 9.30
CA ASP A 205 -2.24 40.71 10.35
C ASP A 205 -2.90 39.40 10.78
N THR A 206 -2.16 38.55 11.49
CA THR A 206 -2.79 37.44 12.23
C THR A 206 -2.70 37.64 13.75
N PRO A 207 -3.84 37.61 14.48
CA PRO A 207 -3.88 37.73 15.94
C PRO A 207 -3.10 36.64 16.69
N ALA A 208 -2.59 35.62 15.99
CA ALA A 208 -1.87 34.48 16.55
C ALA A 208 -0.46 34.84 17.07
N PHE A 209 0.15 35.90 16.54
CA PHE A 209 1.50 36.34 16.95
C PHE A 209 1.50 37.42 18.03
N ASN A 210 0.33 37.98 18.36
CA ASN A 210 0.18 38.98 19.43
C ASN A 210 0.43 38.40 20.84
N ASN A 211 0.48 37.07 20.95
CA ASN A 211 0.74 36.36 22.20
C ASN A 211 2.22 35.93 22.34
N ILE A 212 3.07 36.22 21.35
CA ILE A 212 4.51 35.96 21.45
C ILE A 212 5.15 37.22 22.06
N PRO A 213 5.78 37.12 23.24
CA PRO A 213 6.46 38.26 23.84
C PRO A 213 7.66 38.70 23.00
N ASP A 214 7.92 40.01 22.96
CA ASP A 214 9.04 40.60 22.18
C ASP A 214 10.42 40.19 22.73
N ALA A 215 10.49 39.84 24.01
CA ALA A 215 11.67 39.30 24.68
C ALA A 215 11.32 37.95 25.32
N ILE A 216 12.15 36.94 25.05
CA ILE A 216 12.01 35.59 25.60
C ILE A 216 13.07 35.44 26.70
N GLU A 217 12.64 35.30 27.95
CA GLU A 217 13.52 35.23 29.12
C GLU A 217 13.53 33.84 29.76
N THR A 218 12.52 33.01 29.47
CA THR A 218 12.35 31.69 30.08
C THR A 218 12.22 30.56 29.06
N THR A 219 12.53 29.33 29.48
CA THR A 219 12.33 28.13 28.67
C THR A 219 10.86 27.85 28.37
N ASP A 220 9.95 28.21 29.27
CA ASP A 220 8.51 28.01 29.07
C ASP A 220 7.96 28.94 27.97
N GLU A 221 8.51 30.15 27.86
CA GLU A 221 8.21 31.09 26.77
C GLU A 221 8.76 30.60 25.42
N ILE A 222 9.90 29.91 25.40
CA ILE A 222 10.44 29.26 24.19
C ILE A 222 9.45 28.21 23.69
N ASP A 223 9.05 27.27 24.57
CA ASP A 223 8.16 26.18 24.19
C ASP A 223 6.79 26.68 23.75
N SER A 224 6.25 27.68 24.47
CA SER A 224 4.98 28.33 24.13
C SER A 224 5.05 29.05 22.77
N SER A 225 6.18 29.69 22.45
CA SER A 225 6.39 30.37 21.17
C SER A 225 6.52 29.38 20.01
N ILE A 226 7.24 28.27 20.21
CA ILE A 226 7.37 27.18 19.24
C ILE A 226 5.99 26.58 18.94
N GLU A 227 5.19 26.34 19.97
CA GLU A 227 3.83 25.82 19.82
C GLU A 227 2.94 26.80 19.04
N ALA A 228 2.98 28.10 19.36
CA ALA A 228 2.22 29.12 18.68
C ALA A 228 2.55 29.20 17.17
N ILE A 229 3.84 29.26 16.83
CA ILE A 229 4.32 29.28 15.43
C ILE A 229 3.90 28.00 14.70
N THR A 230 4.09 26.84 15.34
CA THR A 230 3.76 25.53 14.75
C THR A 230 2.28 25.41 14.44
N ASN A 231 1.42 25.81 15.39
CA ASN A 231 -0.03 25.77 15.22
C ASN A 231 -0.50 26.76 14.16
N HIS A 232 0.12 27.93 14.07
CA HIS A 232 -0.17 28.90 13.02
C HIS A 232 0.17 28.35 11.63
N ILE A 233 1.38 27.83 11.43
CA ILE A 233 1.81 27.24 10.15
C ILE A 233 0.89 26.08 9.77
N ARG A 234 0.57 25.19 10.73
CA ARG A 234 -0.35 24.07 10.50
C ARG A 234 -1.71 24.57 10.02
N THR A 235 -2.27 25.59 10.67
CA THR A 235 -3.56 26.19 10.30
C THR A 235 -3.52 26.80 8.89
N MET A 236 -2.44 27.49 8.52
CA MET A 236 -2.31 28.10 7.19
C MET A 236 -2.15 27.06 6.09
N VAL A 237 -1.37 26.01 6.34
CA VAL A 237 -1.25 24.87 5.43
C VAL A 237 -2.62 24.20 5.25
N GLU A 238 -3.37 23.99 6.33
CA GLU A 238 -4.72 23.40 6.28
C GLU A 238 -5.71 24.26 5.48
N ARG A 239 -5.70 25.58 5.65
CA ARG A 239 -6.54 26.52 4.87
C ARG A 239 -6.18 26.60 3.39
N CYS A 240 -4.98 26.18 3.02
CA CYS A 240 -4.48 26.18 1.64
C CYS A 240 -4.45 24.78 1.01
N LEU A 241 -4.92 23.76 1.73
CA LEU A 241 -5.15 22.44 1.18
C LEU A 241 -6.31 22.49 0.19
N ARG A 242 -6.08 21.93 -1.00
CA ARG A 242 -7.15 21.58 -1.92
C ARG A 242 -7.16 20.08 -2.10
N VAL A 243 -8.35 19.51 -2.04
CA VAL A 243 -8.53 18.10 -2.37
C VAL A 243 -8.94 18.05 -3.83
N VAL A 244 -8.09 17.49 -4.67
CA VAL A 244 -8.35 17.39 -6.11
C VAL A 244 -8.43 15.92 -6.52
N PRO A 245 -9.29 15.57 -7.51
CA PRO A 245 -9.16 14.29 -8.18
C PRO A 245 -7.74 14.20 -8.75
N ALA A 246 -7.04 13.08 -8.53
CA ALA A 246 -5.78 12.82 -9.21
C ALA A 246 -6.04 12.79 -10.71
N SER A 247 -5.87 13.94 -11.36
CA SER A 247 -5.60 13.95 -12.79
C SER A 247 -4.26 13.28 -12.95
N VAL A 248 -4.20 12.16 -13.67
CA VAL A 248 -2.95 11.68 -14.25
C VAL A 248 -2.55 12.70 -15.33
N ASN A 249 -2.11 13.87 -14.89
CA ASN A 249 -1.48 14.81 -15.76
C ASN A 249 -0.09 14.22 -15.98
N ARG A 250 0.04 13.41 -17.04
CA ARG A 250 1.35 13.06 -17.61
C ARG A 250 1.94 14.38 -18.08
N ARG A 251 2.49 15.18 -17.16
CA ARG A 251 3.33 16.31 -17.53
C ARG A 251 4.37 15.70 -18.46
N LYS A 252 4.34 16.08 -19.73
CA LYS A 252 5.37 15.66 -20.68
C LYS A 252 6.68 16.14 -20.08
N LEU A 253 7.52 15.19 -19.69
CA LEU A 253 8.88 15.52 -19.28
C LEU A 253 9.51 16.30 -20.43
N PRO A 254 10.25 17.38 -20.13
CA PRO A 254 11.05 18.10 -21.13
C PRO A 254 11.85 17.11 -21.98
N ALA A 255 11.98 17.37 -23.28
CA ALA A 255 12.55 16.43 -24.24
C ALA A 255 13.95 15.96 -23.83
N ASN A 256 14.78 16.88 -23.31
CA ASN A 256 16.11 16.59 -22.77
C ASN A 256 16.08 15.60 -21.58
N THR A 257 15.12 15.74 -20.65
CA THR A 257 14.95 14.81 -19.52
C THR A 257 14.50 13.43 -20.01
N LEU A 258 13.65 13.39 -21.04
CA LEU A 258 13.21 12.14 -21.65
C LEU A 258 14.35 11.42 -22.38
N GLU A 259 15.22 12.16 -23.06
CA GLU A 259 16.42 11.64 -23.71
C GLU A 259 17.43 11.07 -22.69
N LEU A 260 17.69 11.80 -21.59
CA LEU A 260 18.53 11.29 -20.51
C LEU A 260 17.94 10.03 -19.87
N LEU A 261 16.64 9.98 -19.65
CA LEU A 261 15.94 8.79 -19.16
C LEU A 261 16.03 7.61 -20.14
N ARG A 262 15.92 7.86 -21.44
CA ARG A 262 16.08 6.83 -22.48
C ARG A 262 17.50 6.31 -22.54
N ALA A 263 18.50 7.19 -22.48
CA ALA A 263 19.92 6.84 -22.45
C ALA A 263 20.27 6.02 -21.21
N LYS A 264 19.82 6.45 -20.01
CA LYS A 264 20.00 5.71 -18.76
C LYS A 264 19.34 4.33 -18.81
N LYS A 265 18.09 4.25 -19.29
CA LYS A 265 17.38 2.96 -19.47
C LYS A 265 18.06 2.05 -20.51
N ALA A 266 18.64 2.60 -21.57
CA ALA A 266 19.40 1.85 -22.56
C ALA A 266 20.71 1.31 -21.97
N ALA A 267 21.46 2.13 -21.24
CA ALA A 267 22.69 1.73 -20.55
C ALA A 267 22.43 0.65 -19.49
N LEU A 268 21.34 0.79 -18.72
CA LEU A 268 20.91 -0.24 -17.75
C LEU A 268 20.55 -1.55 -18.45
N ARG A 269 19.75 -1.52 -19.52
CA ARG A 269 19.41 -2.73 -20.31
C ARG A 269 20.65 -3.40 -20.89
N HIS A 270 21.60 -2.61 -21.39
CA HIS A 270 22.84 -3.12 -21.95
C HIS A 270 23.76 -3.74 -20.89
N ALA A 271 23.84 -3.14 -19.70
CA ALA A 271 24.58 -3.70 -18.57
C ALA A 271 23.93 -4.99 -18.02
N CYS A 272 22.60 -5.08 -18.04
CA CYS A 272 21.88 -6.30 -17.68
C CYS A 272 22.07 -7.43 -18.70
N ALA A 273 22.05 -7.11 -20.01
CA ALA A 273 22.25 -8.09 -21.06
C ALA A 273 23.71 -8.58 -21.16
N TYR A 274 24.67 -7.69 -20.90
CA TYR A 274 26.12 -7.98 -21.00
C TYR A 274 26.87 -7.45 -19.76
N PRO A 275 26.95 -8.24 -18.68
CA PRO A 275 27.47 -7.79 -17.38
C PRO A 275 29.01 -7.68 -17.35
N SER A 276 29.58 -6.62 -17.92
CA SER A 276 31.02 -6.31 -17.83
C SER A 276 31.31 -5.20 -16.81
N ARG A 277 32.57 -5.07 -16.35
CA ARG A 277 32.97 -3.95 -15.48
C ARG A 277 32.75 -2.60 -16.15
N ASP A 278 33.08 -2.48 -17.43
CA ASP A 278 32.91 -1.25 -18.21
C ASP A 278 31.45 -0.89 -18.45
N ASN A 279 30.60 -1.89 -18.76
CA ASN A 279 29.17 -1.66 -18.94
C ASN A 279 28.51 -1.21 -17.63
N ARG A 280 28.98 -1.72 -16.48
CA ARG A 280 28.54 -1.28 -15.15
C ARG A 280 28.99 0.15 -14.84
N SER A 281 30.24 0.51 -15.15
CA SER A 281 30.73 1.89 -14.98
C SER A 281 29.93 2.88 -15.84
N ARG A 282 29.63 2.53 -17.09
CA ARG A 282 28.82 3.36 -18.01
C ARG A 282 27.38 3.52 -17.54
N ALA A 283 26.77 2.50 -16.94
CA ALA A 283 25.41 2.60 -16.37
C ALA A 283 25.36 3.47 -15.11
N ARG A 284 26.45 3.53 -14.33
CA ARG A 284 26.58 4.37 -13.12
C ARG A 284 26.91 5.83 -13.41
N ALA A 285 27.39 6.14 -14.61
CA ALA A 285 27.74 7.50 -15.02
C ALA A 285 26.52 8.39 -15.35
N PHE A 286 25.29 7.86 -15.28
CA PHE A 286 24.02 8.57 -15.54
C PHE A 286 23.16 8.73 -14.29
#